data_AF-A0A962Y2D7-F1
#
_entry.id   AF-A0A962Y2D7-F1
#
_cell.length_a   1.000
_cell.length_b   1.000
_cell.length_c   1.000
_cell.angle_alpha   90.00
_cell.angle_beta   90.00
_cell.angle_gamma   90.00
#
_symmetry.space_group_name_H-M   'P 1'
#
loop_
_entity.id
_entity.type
_entity.pdbx_description
1 polymer ?
#
loop_
_entity_poly.entity_id
_entity_poly.type
_entity_poly.pdbx_seq_one_letter_code
_entity_poly.pdbx_strand_id
1 'polypeptide(L)'
;MSYSPRQLGDLTPTNPNRRQGLLAVFHIDLPLLVGLLLLCGFGLIVLYSASGENFGQMERQALRIVLALAVMVAVAQVSPATLRRWSPWLYAAGMAMLVAVLAFGEVGKGAQRWLDLGIVRFQPS
;
A
#
# COMPACT_ATOMS: atom_id res chain seq x y z
N MET A 1 18.51 -22.68 63.05
CA MET A 1 19.29 -22.14 61.93
C MET A 1 18.29 -21.60 60.92
N SER A 2 17.96 -20.32 61.05
CA SER A 2 16.85 -19.67 60.35
C SER A 2 17.37 -19.07 59.04
N TYR A 3 16.86 -19.53 57.90
CA TYR A 3 17.16 -18.91 56.62
C TYR A 3 16.33 -17.62 56.47
N SER A 4 17.00 -16.47 56.43
CA SER A 4 16.39 -15.19 56.02
C SER A 4 16.38 -15.10 54.49
N PRO A 5 15.23 -15.00 53.82
CA PRO A 5 15.20 -14.82 52.38
C PRO A 5 15.65 -13.41 52.00
N ARG A 6 16.66 -13.32 51.11
CA ARG A 6 17.01 -12.09 50.39
C ARG A 6 15.80 -11.63 49.59
N GLN A 7 15.23 -10.49 49.94
CA GLN A 7 14.31 -9.76 49.07
C GLN A 7 15.12 -9.13 47.92
N LEU A 8 15.40 -9.96 46.91
CA LEU A 8 15.91 -9.54 45.61
C LEU A 8 14.69 -9.49 44.67
N GLY A 9 14.14 -8.30 44.44
CA GLY A 9 12.99 -8.19 43.54
C GLY A 9 12.34 -6.83 43.45
N ASP A 10 13.10 -5.73 43.53
CA ASP A 10 12.59 -4.40 43.15
C ASP A 10 13.23 -3.95 41.82
N LEU A 11 13.25 -4.86 40.85
CA LEU A 11 13.58 -4.57 39.45
C LEU A 11 12.29 -4.34 38.66
N THR A 12 11.43 -3.45 39.15
CA THR A 12 10.33 -2.91 38.35
C THR A 12 10.79 -1.63 37.66
N PRO A 13 11.29 -1.68 36.41
CA PRO A 13 11.28 -0.51 35.55
C PRO A 13 9.82 -0.26 35.14
N THR A 14 9.02 0.34 36.03
CA THR A 14 7.70 0.86 35.65
C THR A 14 7.85 2.36 35.40
N ASN A 15 8.39 2.70 34.23
CA ASN A 15 8.45 4.09 33.79
C ASN A 15 8.44 4.14 32.26
N PRO A 16 8.11 5.31 31.68
CA PRO A 16 6.81 5.94 31.51
C PRO A 16 6.41 5.87 30.02
N ASN A 17 5.37 6.58 29.60
CA ASN A 17 5.10 6.85 28.17
C ASN A 17 4.60 5.66 27.34
N ARG A 18 3.52 5.04 27.81
CA ARG A 18 2.48 4.59 26.88
C ARG A 18 1.84 5.83 26.28
N ARG A 19 2.49 6.47 25.29
CA ARG A 19 1.77 7.29 24.33
C ARG A 19 0.91 6.34 23.50
N GLN A 20 -0.16 5.83 24.10
CA GLN A 20 -1.33 5.34 23.40
C GLN A 20 -2.03 6.56 22.82
N GLY A 21 -1.31 7.29 21.96
CA GLY A 21 -1.92 8.28 21.11
C GLY A 21 -2.86 7.54 20.17
N LEU A 22 -3.90 8.23 19.75
CA LEU A 22 -4.89 7.83 18.76
C LEU A 22 -4.29 7.18 17.47
N LEU A 23 -2.97 7.32 17.27
CA LEU A 23 -2.09 6.71 16.26
C LEU A 23 -1.89 5.19 16.39
N ALA A 24 -2.14 4.57 17.55
CA ALA A 24 -2.04 3.11 17.71
C ALA A 24 -3.30 2.35 17.27
N VAL A 25 -4.41 3.07 17.02
CA VAL A 25 -5.70 2.48 16.66
C VAL A 25 -5.84 2.34 15.14
N PHE A 26 -5.18 3.19 14.36
CA PHE A 26 -5.12 3.05 12.91
C PHE A 26 -3.79 2.39 12.52
N HIS A 27 -3.84 1.28 11.78
CA HIS A 27 -2.68 0.60 11.19
C HIS A 27 -2.03 1.42 10.05
N ILE A 28 -1.98 2.75 10.20
CA ILE A 28 -1.49 3.69 9.19
C ILE A 28 -0.42 4.57 9.84
N ASP A 29 0.80 4.45 9.33
CA ASP A 29 1.91 5.29 9.75
C ASP A 29 1.73 6.72 9.22
N LEU A 30 1.27 7.63 10.09
CA LEU A 30 0.97 9.01 9.72
C LEU A 30 2.14 9.75 9.02
N PRO A 31 3.42 9.58 9.43
CA PRO A 31 4.55 10.18 8.70
C PRO A 31 4.66 9.68 7.26
N LEU A 32 4.43 8.38 7.03
CA LEU A 32 4.47 7.79 5.69
C LEU A 32 3.29 8.27 4.86
N LEU A 33 2.09 8.37 5.45
CA LEU A 33 0.91 8.89 4.75
C LEU A 33 1.13 10.34 4.31
N VAL A 34 1.65 11.20 5.19
CA VAL A 34 1.94 12.60 4.86
C VAL A 34 3.01 12.67 3.76
N GLY A 35 4.09 11.89 3.87
CA GLY A 35 5.12 11.83 2.84
C GLY A 35 4.57 11.38 1.48
N LEU A 36 3.69 10.37 1.48
CA LEU A 36 3.01 9.88 0.28
C LEU A 36 2.13 10.97 -0.35
N LEU A 37 1.31 11.66 0.44
CA LEU A 37 0.44 12.73 -0.06
C LEU A 37 1.24 13.89 -0.65
N LEU A 38 2.34 14.29 -0.01
CA LEU A 38 3.25 15.31 -0.54
C LEU A 38 3.86 14.87 -1.87
N LEU A 39 4.31 13.62 -1.97
CA LEU A 39 4.87 13.07 -3.21
C LEU A 39 3.82 13.04 -4.34
N CYS A 40 2.59 12.61 -4.04
CA CYS A 40 1.48 12.62 -5.00
C CYS A 40 1.14 14.05 -5.47
N GLY A 41 1.07 15.00 -4.54
CA GLY A 41 0.83 16.42 -4.87
C GLY A 41 1.93 17.01 -5.74
N PHE A 42 3.20 16.75 -5.40
CA PHE A 42 4.34 17.17 -6.20
C PHE A 42 4.31 16.52 -7.60
N GLY A 43 3.97 15.25 -7.69
CA GLY A 43 3.81 14.54 -8.97
C GLY A 43 2.73 15.15 -9.87
N LEU A 44 1.63 15.64 -9.29
CA LEU A 44 0.59 16.37 -10.04
C LEU A 44 1.11 17.70 -10.58
N ILE A 45 1.87 18.45 -9.78
CA ILE A 45 2.50 19.71 -10.23
C ILE A 45 3.46 19.45 -11.40
N VAL A 46 4.31 18.43 -11.29
CA VAL A 46 5.24 18.04 -12.36
C VAL A 46 4.49 17.59 -13.60
N LEU A 47 3.42 16.80 -13.45
CA LEU A 47 2.59 16.36 -14.57
C LEU A 47 1.91 17.54 -15.27
N TYR A 48 1.36 18.49 -14.51
CA TYR A 48 0.76 19.70 -15.07
C TYR A 48 1.78 20.50 -15.89
N SER A 49 2.99 20.64 -15.37
CA SER A 49 4.10 21.31 -16.06
C SER A 49 4.54 20.57 -17.33
N ALA A 50 4.70 19.24 -17.27
CA ALA A 50 5.18 18.43 -18.39
C ALA A 50 4.11 18.19 -19.48
N SER A 51 2.83 18.22 -19.11
CA SER A 51 1.71 18.01 -20.04
C SER A 51 1.26 19.25 -20.78
N GLY A 52 1.92 20.39 -20.56
CA GLY A 52 1.57 21.68 -21.18
C GLY A 52 0.22 22.19 -20.69
N GLU A 53 -0.02 22.15 -19.37
CA GLU A 53 -1.25 22.67 -18.73
C GLU A 53 -2.54 21.92 -19.12
N ASN A 54 -2.42 20.65 -19.51
CA ASN A 54 -3.57 19.83 -19.87
C ASN A 54 -4.36 19.38 -18.63
N PHE A 55 -5.39 20.16 -18.26
CA PHE A 55 -6.27 19.87 -17.14
C PHE A 55 -6.90 18.46 -17.20
N GLY A 56 -7.22 17.96 -18.40
CA GLY A 56 -7.79 16.61 -18.54
C GLY A 56 -6.82 15.49 -18.16
N GLN A 57 -5.51 15.67 -18.37
CA GLN A 57 -4.50 14.70 -17.91
C GLN A 57 -4.31 14.78 -16.40
N MET A 58 -4.31 15.98 -15.84
CA MET A 58 -4.23 16.19 -14.39
C MET A 58 -5.44 15.59 -13.67
N GLU A 59 -6.66 15.82 -14.16
CA GLU A 59 -7.90 15.26 -13.57
C GLU A 59 -7.88 13.73 -13.57
N ARG A 60 -7.53 13.10 -14.71
CA ARG A 60 -7.40 11.63 -14.78
C ARG A 60 -6.36 11.10 -13.81
N GLN A 61 -5.23 11.80 -13.63
CA GLN A 61 -4.21 11.40 -12.67
C GLN A 61 -4.69 11.59 -11.22
N ALA A 62 -5.39 12.68 -10.92
CA ALA A 62 -5.97 12.92 -9.60
C ALA A 62 -6.99 11.82 -9.23
N LEU A 63 -7.87 11.45 -10.16
CA LEU A 63 -8.82 10.34 -9.96
C LEU A 63 -8.12 9.01 -9.68
N ARG A 64 -7.04 8.71 -10.40
CA ARG A 64 -6.22 7.51 -10.15
C ARG A 64 -5.57 7.53 -8.77
N ILE A 65 -5.06 8.68 -8.32
CA ILE A 65 -4.48 8.84 -6.98
C ILE A 65 -5.55 8.62 -5.92
N VAL A 66 -6.73 9.22 -6.06
CA VAL A 66 -7.85 9.05 -5.11
C VAL A 66 -8.29 7.58 -5.04
N LEU A 67 -8.44 6.92 -6.19
CA LEU A 67 -8.80 5.50 -6.25
C LEU A 67 -7.72 4.62 -5.59
N ALA A 68 -6.44 4.89 -5.87
CA ALA A 68 -5.32 4.16 -5.29
C ALA A 68 -5.26 4.33 -3.76
N LEU A 69 -5.47 5.55 -3.25
CA LEU A 69 -5.53 5.83 -1.81
C LEU A 69 -6.71 5.12 -1.14
N ALA A 70 -7.89 5.11 -1.77
CA ALA A 70 -9.05 4.40 -1.26
C ALA A 70 -8.78 2.88 -1.17
N VAL A 71 -8.19 2.28 -2.21
CA VAL A 71 -7.80 0.86 -2.20
C VAL A 71 -6.73 0.59 -1.14
N MET A 72 -5.73 1.47 -1.00
CA MET A 72 -4.71 1.36 0.04
C MET A 72 -5.33 1.35 1.44
N VAL A 73 -6.24 2.28 1.74
CA VAL A 73 -6.91 2.34 3.05
C VAL A 73 -7.73 1.08 3.30
N ALA A 74 -8.46 0.59 2.30
CA ALA A 74 -9.24 -0.64 2.40
C ALA A 74 -8.36 -1.86 2.69
N VAL A 75 -7.24 -2.01 1.96
CA VAL A 75 -6.27 -3.10 2.16
C VAL A 75 -5.56 -2.97 3.50
N ALA A 76 -5.25 -1.75 3.96
CA ALA A 76 -4.62 -1.50 5.25
C ALA A 76 -5.50 -1.91 6.45
N GLN A 77 -6.83 -2.02 6.28
CA GLN A 77 -7.71 -2.56 7.31
C GLN A 77 -7.67 -4.11 7.38
N VAL A 78 -7.10 -4.79 6.38
CA VAL A 78 -7.03 -6.25 6.34
C VAL A 78 -5.90 -6.73 7.23
N SER A 79 -6.20 -7.66 8.15
CA SER A 79 -5.20 -8.19 9.06
C SER A 79 -4.08 -8.95 8.33
N PRO A 80 -2.82 -8.89 8.82
CA PRO A 80 -1.71 -9.62 8.21
C PRO A 80 -1.93 -11.13 8.11
N ALA A 81 -2.68 -11.72 9.05
CA ALA A 81 -3.02 -13.14 9.05
C ALA A 81 -3.93 -13.52 7.87
N THR A 82 -4.91 -12.66 7.54
CA THR A 82 -5.77 -12.84 6.37
C THR A 82 -4.95 -12.74 5.08
N LEU A 83 -4.11 -11.70 4.96
CA LEU A 83 -3.23 -11.55 3.78
C LEU A 83 -2.33 -12.77 3.57
N ARG A 84 -1.78 -13.34 4.65
CA ARG A 84 -0.95 -14.57 4.57
C ARG A 84 -1.73 -15.78 4.06
N ARG A 85 -3.00 -15.93 4.44
CA ARG A 85 -3.86 -17.02 3.97
C ARG A 85 -4.24 -16.86 2.49
N TRP A 86 -4.41 -15.62 2.03
CA TRP A 86 -4.74 -15.31 0.63
C TRP A 86 -3.52 -15.29 -0.30
N SER A 87 -2.30 -15.20 0.25
CA SER A 87 -1.06 -15.15 -0.53
C SER A 87 -0.93 -16.22 -1.62
N PRO A 88 -1.17 -17.53 -1.38
CA PRO A 88 -1.05 -18.54 -2.45
C PRO A 88 -2.08 -18.33 -3.57
N TRP A 89 -3.29 -17.87 -3.23
CA TRP A 89 -4.35 -17.60 -4.22
C TRP A 89 -4.04 -16.37 -5.06
N LEU A 90 -3.56 -15.29 -4.44
CA LEU A 90 -3.14 -14.08 -5.15
C LEU A 90 -1.94 -14.36 -6.07
N TYR A 91 -1.00 -15.19 -5.61
CA TYR A 91 0.13 -15.62 -6.43
C TYR A 91 -0.33 -16.45 -7.64
N ALA A 92 -1.20 -17.44 -7.43
CA ALA A 92 -1.75 -18.24 -8.51
C ALA A 92 -2.54 -17.39 -9.51
N ALA A 93 -3.31 -16.40 -9.03
CA ALA A 93 -4.01 -15.45 -9.88
C ALA A 93 -3.03 -14.61 -10.71
N GLY A 94 -1.94 -14.11 -10.12
CA GLY A 94 -0.88 -13.40 -10.84
C GLY A 94 -0.22 -14.27 -11.92
N MET A 95 0.06 -15.53 -11.60
CA MET A 95 0.60 -16.50 -12.55
C MET A 95 -0.36 -16.74 -13.72
N ALA A 96 -1.65 -16.90 -13.43
CA ALA A 96 -2.69 -17.04 -14.44
C ALA A 96 -2.77 -15.81 -15.34
N MET A 97 -2.62 -14.60 -14.79
CA MET A 97 -2.60 -13.36 -15.58
C MET A 97 -1.37 -13.25 -16.49
N LEU A 98 -0.19 -13.71 -16.04
CA LEU A 98 0.99 -13.76 -16.89
C LEU A 98 0.77 -14.69 -18.09
N VAL A 99 0.19 -15.87 -17.85
CA VAL A 99 -0.20 -16.79 -18.93
C VAL A 99 -1.27 -16.16 -19.83
N ALA A 100 -2.25 -15.47 -19.25
CA ALA A 100 -3.31 -14.80 -20.00
C ALA A 100 -2.76 -13.71 -20.93
N VAL A 101 -1.72 -12.97 -20.53
CA VAL A 101 -1.09 -11.98 -21.42
C VAL A 101 -0.38 -12.61 -22.61
N LEU A 102 0.15 -13.83 -22.48
CA LEU A 102 0.71 -14.54 -23.64
C LEU A 102 -0.38 -14.91 -24.65
N ALA A 103 -1.58 -15.29 -24.17
CA ALA A 103 -2.68 -15.70 -25.03
C ALA A 103 -3.49 -14.52 -25.62
N PHE A 104 -3.71 -13.46 -24.83
CA PHE A 104 -4.67 -12.38 -25.13
C PHE A 104 -4.09 -10.98 -24.95
N GLY A 105 -2.80 -10.84 -24.63
CA GLY A 105 -2.22 -9.52 -24.42
C GLY A 105 -2.19 -8.70 -25.71
N GLU A 106 -2.40 -7.40 -25.58
CA GLU A 106 -2.27 -6.48 -26.71
C GLU A 106 -0.82 -6.01 -26.84
N VAL A 107 -0.35 -5.89 -28.08
CA VAL A 107 1.00 -5.39 -28.38
C VAL A 107 0.99 -3.86 -28.27
N GLY A 108 1.48 -3.35 -27.14
CA GLY A 108 1.75 -1.92 -26.96
C GLY A 108 3.23 -1.62 -27.18
N LYS A 109 3.57 -0.81 -28.20
CA LYS A 109 4.97 -0.40 -28.51
C LYS A 109 5.94 -1.58 -28.76
N GLY A 110 5.47 -2.63 -29.45
CA GLY A 110 6.31 -3.76 -29.89
C GLY A 110 6.48 -4.91 -28.89
N ALA A 111 5.86 -4.84 -27.70
CA ALA A 111 5.84 -5.94 -26.73
C ALA A 111 4.43 -6.16 -26.18
N GLN A 112 4.05 -7.44 -25.99
CA GLN A 112 2.79 -7.85 -25.40
C GLN A 112 2.88 -7.68 -23.87
N ARG A 113 2.31 -6.59 -23.33
CA ARG A 113 2.49 -6.21 -21.91
C ARG A 113 1.19 -5.83 -21.20
N TRP A 114 0.19 -5.40 -21.96
CA TRP A 114 -1.06 -4.90 -21.40
C TRP A 114 -2.17 -5.89 -21.75
N LEU A 115 -2.89 -6.35 -20.74
CA LEU A 115 -4.14 -7.06 -20.92
C LEU A 115 -5.25 -6.01 -20.94
N ASP A 116 -5.85 -5.79 -22.10
CA ASP A 116 -7.04 -4.95 -22.18
C ASP A 116 -8.27 -5.78 -21.81
N LEU A 117 -8.81 -5.58 -20.62
CA LEU A 117 -10.03 -6.22 -20.15
C LEU A 117 -11.29 -5.41 -20.56
N GLY A 118 -11.16 -4.47 -21.50
CA GLY A 118 -12.21 -3.58 -22.01
C GLY A 118 -12.51 -2.40 -21.09
N ILE A 119 -12.55 -2.62 -19.78
CA ILE A 119 -12.83 -1.58 -18.77
C ILE A 119 -11.53 -1.11 -18.09
N VAL A 120 -10.60 -2.04 -17.89
CA VAL A 120 -9.32 -1.79 -17.21
C VAL A 120 -8.21 -2.42 -18.04
N ARG A 121 -7.17 -1.63 -18.30
CA ARG A 121 -5.92 -2.15 -18.84
C ARG A 121 -5.06 -2.57 -17.67
N PHE A 122 -4.93 -3.88 -17.48
CA PHE A 122 -4.12 -4.45 -16.43
C PHE A 122 -2.79 -4.90 -17.01
N GLN A 123 -1.69 -4.49 -16.39
CA GLN A 123 -0.36 -4.94 -16.78
C GLN A 123 0.08 -6.05 -15.82
N PRO A 124 0.10 -7.33 -16.26
CA PRO A 124 0.78 -8.37 -15.51
C PRO A 124 2.27 -8.25 -15.82
N SER A 125 3.03 -7.70 -14.88
CA SER A 125 4.49 -7.56 -14.95
C SER A 125 5.10 -7.82 -13.60
#